data_AF-A0A536TEW8-F1
#
_entry.id   AF-A0A536TEW8-F1
#
_cell.length_a   1.000
_cell.length_b   1.000
_cell.length_c   1.000
_cell.angle_alpha   90.00
_cell.angle_beta   90.00
_cell.angle_gamma   90.00
#
_symmetry.space_group_name_H-M   'P 1'
#
loop_
_entity.id
_entity.type
_entity.pdbx_description
1 polymer ?
#
loop_
_entity_poly.entity_id
_entity_poly.type
_entity_poly.pdbx_seq_one_letter_code
_entity_poly.pdbx_strand_id
1 'polypeptide(L)'
;MLVAGVDEAGRGPLAGPVVAAAVILHPERRIGGLRDSKLLTPPVREKLAVVIRARAVAWAVGESGVAEIDALNILQATLLAMRRAIERLSTRP
;
A
#
# COMPACT_ATOMS: atom_id res chain seq x y z
N MET A 1 14.04 15.88 -0.18
CA MET A 1 13.13 15.14 -1.09
C MET A 1 12.54 14.00 -0.30
N LEU A 2 11.21 13.84 -0.30
CA LEU A 2 10.56 12.69 0.31
C LEU A 2 10.44 11.59 -0.76
N VAL A 3 10.36 10.34 -0.34
CA VAL A 3 10.21 9.20 -1.26
C VAL A 3 9.07 8.33 -0.75
N ALA A 4 8.07 8.11 -1.59
CA ALA A 4 6.99 7.17 -1.32
C ALA A 4 7.30 5.82 -1.97
N GLY A 5 7.24 4.76 -1.16
CA GLY A 5 7.12 3.39 -1.67
C GLY A 5 5.65 3.08 -1.92
N VAL A 6 5.35 2.37 -3.02
CA VAL A 6 3.98 2.00 -3.39
C VAL A 6 3.97 0.54 -3.83
N ASP A 7 2.99 -0.22 -3.35
CA ASP A 7 2.80 -1.65 -3.68
C ASP A 7 1.32 -2.03 -3.59
N GLU A 8 0.92 -3.10 -4.30
CA GLU A 8 -0.45 -3.58 -4.38
C GLU A 8 -0.68 -5.00 -3.84
N ALA A 9 -1.92 -5.28 -3.47
CA ALA A 9 -2.43 -6.61 -3.18
C ALA A 9 -3.80 -6.82 -3.83
N GLY A 10 -4.11 -8.05 -4.22
CA GLY A 10 -5.43 -8.40 -4.79
C GLY A 10 -5.49 -8.49 -6.31
N ARG A 11 -4.36 -8.62 -7.02
CA ARG A 11 -4.35 -8.78 -8.49
C ARG A 11 -4.72 -10.15 -9.03
N GLY A 12 -4.44 -11.20 -8.26
CA GLY A 12 -4.64 -12.60 -8.66
C GLY A 12 -5.94 -13.28 -8.17
N PRO A 13 -6.57 -12.87 -7.05
CA PRO A 13 -7.84 -13.45 -6.63
C PRO A 13 -8.97 -13.28 -7.66
N LEU A 14 -9.94 -14.20 -7.64
CA LEU A 14 -11.15 -14.14 -8.47
C LEU A 14 -12.23 -13.18 -7.94
N ALA A 15 -12.08 -12.71 -6.70
CA ALA A 15 -13.05 -11.85 -6.04
C ALA A 15 -12.35 -10.83 -5.16
N GLY A 16 -13.00 -9.68 -4.99
CA GLY A 16 -12.51 -8.57 -4.19
C GLY A 16 -11.83 -7.48 -5.02
N PRO A 17 -11.52 -6.34 -4.39
CA PRO A 17 -10.84 -5.23 -5.04
C PRO A 17 -9.33 -5.49 -5.16
N VAL A 18 -8.67 -4.68 -5.99
CA VAL A 18 -7.22 -4.46 -5.87
C VAL A 18 -6.99 -3.26 -4.95
N VAL A 19 -6.10 -3.43 -3.98
CA VAL A 19 -5.77 -2.42 -2.96
C VAL A 19 -4.29 -2.08 -3.08
N ALA A 20 -3.95 -0.80 -3.05
CA ALA A 20 -2.58 -0.31 -3.02
C ALA A 20 -2.34 0.56 -1.80
N ALA A 21 -1.12 0.49 -1.27
CA ALA A 21 -0.66 1.36 -0.17
C ALA A 21 0.51 2.21 -0.64
N ALA A 22 0.49 3.49 -0.26
CA ALA A 22 1.62 4.40 -0.42
C ALA A 22 2.16 4.77 0.96
N VAL A 23 3.49 4.69 1.16
CA VAL A 23 4.12 4.95 2.45
C VAL A 23 5.41 5.76 2.25
N ILE A 24 5.53 6.87 2.99
CA ILE A 24 6.77 7.65 3.12
C ILE A 24 7.40 7.28 4.47
N LEU A 25 8.51 6.55 4.45
CA LEU A 25 9.23 6.17 5.66
C LEU A 25 10.20 7.28 6.07
N HIS A 26 10.32 7.50 7.39
CA HIS A 26 11.31 8.43 7.92
C HIS A 26 12.70 7.75 7.90
N PRO A 27 13.73 8.36 7.29
CA PRO A 27 15.04 7.71 7.09
C PRO A 27 15.71 7.31 8.42
N GLU A 28 15.50 8.10 9.47
CA GLU A 28 16.08 7.87 10.80
C GLU A 28 15.22 6.96 11.70
N ARG A 29 13.94 6.72 11.38
CA ARG A 29 13.03 5.90 12.21
C ARG A 29 12.85 4.51 11.62
N ARG A 30 13.95 3.78 11.51
CA ARG A 30 13.93 2.42 10.94
C ARG A 30 12.95 1.53 11.69
N ILE A 31 12.24 0.70 10.92
CA ILE A 31 11.30 -0.29 11.43
C ILE A 31 11.99 -1.65 11.37
N GLY A 32 12.39 -2.17 12.53
CA GLY A 32 12.99 -3.49 12.62
C GLY A 32 12.03 -4.58 12.14
N GLY A 33 12.54 -5.57 11.41
CA GLY A 33 11.73 -6.67 10.88
C GLY A 33 10.90 -6.33 9.64
N LEU A 34 11.02 -5.11 9.10
CA LEU A 34 10.46 -4.75 7.79
C LEU A 34 11.29 -5.45 6.68
N ARG A 35 10.89 -6.68 6.35
CA ARG A 35 11.37 -7.49 5.22
C ARG A 35 10.19 -7.83 4.31
N ASP A 36 10.43 -8.51 3.19
CA ASP A 36 9.37 -8.97 2.28
C ASP A 36 8.23 -9.61 3.09
N SER A 37 7.03 -9.06 2.93
CA SER A 37 5.83 -9.44 3.69
C SER A 37 5.47 -10.92 3.52
N LYS A 38 5.96 -11.56 2.45
CA LYS A 38 5.79 -12.97 2.12
C LYS A 38 6.55 -13.91 3.08
N LEU A 39 7.52 -13.41 3.82
CA LEU A 39 8.25 -14.17 4.85
C LEU A 39 7.67 -14.01 6.26
N LEU A 40 6.61 -13.22 6.41
CA LEU A 40 6.02 -12.86 7.71
C LEU A 40 4.67 -13.55 7.90
N THR A 41 4.39 -14.04 9.11
CA THR A 41 3.08 -14.59 9.47
C THR A 41 2.02 -13.48 9.57
N PRO A 42 0.72 -13.79 9.38
CA PRO A 42 -0.34 -12.78 9.49
C PRO A 42 -0.30 -11.94 10.79
N PRO A 43 -0.11 -12.54 11.99
CA PRO A 43 -0.02 -11.76 13.23
C PRO A 43 1.19 -10.82 13.27
N VAL A 44 2.31 -11.20 12.65
CA VAL A 44 3.50 -10.34 12.58
C VAL A 44 3.26 -9.16 11.62
N ARG A 45 2.56 -9.39 10.50
CA ARG A 45 2.18 -8.31 9.58
C ARG A 45 1.24 -7.31 10.22
N GLU A 46 0.26 -7.76 11.01
CA GLU A 46 -0.65 -6.88 11.74
C GLU A 46 0.10 -5.97 12.73
N LYS A 47 1.03 -6.56 13.52
CA LYS A 47 1.90 -5.80 14.42
C LYS A 47 2.75 -4.77 13.68
N LEU A 48 3.38 -5.17 12.57
CA LEU A 48 4.19 -4.27 11.76
C LEU A 48 3.34 -3.17 11.12
N ALA A 49 2.11 -3.45 10.67
CA ALA A 49 1.23 -2.44 10.10
C ALA A 49 0.91 -1.33 11.11
N VAL A 50 0.72 -1.66 12.40
CA VAL A 50 0.58 -0.66 13.47
C VAL A 50 1.85 0.18 13.61
N VAL A 51 3.02 -0.45 13.64
CA VAL A 51 4.30 0.26 13.77
C VAL A 51 4.59 1.16 12.56
N ILE A 52 4.31 0.71 11.34
CA ILE A 52 4.46 1.49 10.11
C ILE A 52 3.58 2.73 10.17
N ARG A 53 2.28 2.57 10.48
CA ARG A 53 1.34 3.69 10.56
C ARG A 53 1.74 4.73 11.61
N ALA A 54 2.32 4.29 12.72
CA ALA A 54 2.77 5.19 13.79
C ALA A 54 4.11 5.90 13.49
N ARG A 55 4.99 5.29 12.69
CA ARG A 55 6.37 5.79 12.46
C ARG A 55 6.60 6.42 11.08
N ALA A 56 5.73 6.15 10.11
CA ALA A 56 5.80 6.75 8.78
C ALA A 56 5.58 8.27 8.85
N VAL A 57 6.18 9.01 7.91
CA VAL A 57 5.94 10.45 7.72
C VAL A 57 4.52 10.67 7.20
N ALA A 58 4.10 9.86 6.23
CA ALA A 58 2.75 9.81 5.71
C ALA A 58 2.48 8.40 5.15
N TRP A 59 1.23 7.98 5.18
CA TRP A 59 0.77 6.76 4.53
C TRP A 59 -0.68 6.92 4.11
N ALA A 60 -1.08 6.18 3.09
CA ALA A 60 -2.45 6.15 2.62
C ALA A 60 -2.75 4.85 1.87
N VAL A 61 -4.04 4.55 1.74
CA VAL A 61 -4.56 3.39 1.01
C VAL A 61 -5.50 3.86 -0.09
N GLY A 62 -5.33 3.30 -1.28
CA GLY A 62 -6.22 3.43 -2.42
C GLY A 62 -6.71 2.04 -2.83
N GLU A 63 -7.92 1.97 -3.37
CA GLU A 63 -8.50 0.72 -3.86
C GLU A 63 -9.18 0.96 -5.20
N SER A 64 -9.33 -0.12 -5.97
CA SER A 64 -10.16 -0.17 -7.17
C SER A 64 -11.09 -1.37 -7.05
N GLY A 65 -12.40 -1.11 -7.09
CA GLY A 65 -13.44 -2.12 -6.90
C GLY A 65 -13.61 -3.05 -8.10
N VAL A 66 -14.38 -4.13 -7.94
CA VAL A 66 -14.65 -5.12 -8.99
C VAL A 66 -15.20 -4.47 -10.27
N ALA A 67 -16.17 -3.56 -10.14
CA ALA A 67 -16.74 -2.85 -11.29
C ALA A 67 -15.69 -2.02 -12.07
N GLU A 68 -14.68 -1.48 -11.37
CA GLU A 68 -13.60 -0.73 -12.00
C GLU A 68 -12.57 -1.68 -12.64
N ILE A 69 -12.33 -2.85 -12.05
CA ILE A 69 -11.49 -3.90 -12.64
C ILE A 69 -12.11 -4.39 -13.95
N ASP A 70 -13.41 -4.65 -13.96
CA ASP A 70 -14.13 -5.11 -15.15
C ASP A 70 -14.11 -4.04 -16.26
N ALA A 71 -14.25 -2.77 -15.90
CA ALA A 71 -14.26 -1.67 -16.86
C ALA A 71 -12.87 -1.32 -17.40
N LEU A 72 -11.83 -1.41 -16.57
CA LEU A 72 -10.50 -0.88 -16.89
C LEU A 72 -9.46 -1.95 -17.20
N ASN A 73 -9.74 -3.22 -16.91
CA ASN A 73 -8.78 -4.32 -16.75
C ASN A 73 -7.91 -4.23 -15.48
N ILE A 74 -7.33 -5.37 -15.09
CA ILE A 74 -6.59 -5.49 -13.83
C ILE A 74 -5.33 -4.63 -13.75
N LEU A 75 -4.66 -4.37 -14.88
CA LEU A 75 -3.47 -3.52 -14.90
C LEU A 75 -3.84 -2.06 -14.61
N GLN A 76 -4.86 -1.53 -15.29
CA GLN A 76 -5.26 -0.14 -15.11
C GLN A 76 -5.96 0.10 -13.77
N ALA A 77 -6.74 -0.86 -13.28
CA ALA A 77 -7.32 -0.82 -11.94
C ALA A 77 -6.23 -0.79 -10.85
N THR A 78 -5.13 -1.53 -11.04
CA THR A 78 -3.95 -1.47 -10.16
C THR A 78 -3.34 -0.07 -10.16
N LEU A 79 -3.07 0.50 -11.35
CA LEU A 79 -2.51 1.85 -11.46
C LEU A 79 -3.44 2.92 -10.87
N LEU A 80 -4.75 2.74 -11.00
CA LEU A 80 -5.75 3.61 -10.39
C LEU A 80 -5.71 3.54 -8.85
N ALA A 81 -5.64 2.33 -8.29
CA ALA A 81 -5.50 2.14 -6.84
C ALA A 81 -4.20 2.78 -6.31
N MET A 82 -3.07 2.59 -7.01
CA MET A 82 -1.79 3.20 -6.67
C MET A 82 -1.86 4.73 -6.72
N ARG A 83 -2.44 5.31 -7.77
CA ARG A 83 -2.65 6.75 -7.90
C ARG A 83 -3.47 7.29 -6.73
N ARG A 84 -4.60 6.65 -6.42
CA ARG A 84 -5.45 7.00 -5.27
C ARG A 84 -4.68 6.95 -3.95
N ALA A 85 -3.80 5.96 -3.76
CA ALA A 85 -2.97 5.88 -2.57
C ALA A 85 -2.00 7.07 -2.47
N ILE A 86 -1.34 7.45 -3.56
CA ILE A 86 -0.42 8.60 -3.59
C ILE A 86 -1.17 9.92 -3.35
N GLU A 87 -2.30 10.13 -4.03
CA GLU A 87 -3.10 11.37 -3.93
C GLU A 87 -3.68 11.60 -2.53
N ARG A 88 -3.89 10.53 -1.75
CA ARG A 88 -4.40 10.57 -0.38
C ARG A 88 -3.33 10.78 0.68
N LEU A 89 -2.04 10.81 0.32
CA LEU A 89 -0.97 11.11 1.27
C LEU A 89 -1.16 12.52 1.84
N SER A 90 -1.05 12.66 3.16
CA SER A 90 -1.09 13.96 3.84
C SER A 90 0.07 14.89 3.47
N THR A 91 1.16 14.32 2.95
CA THR A 91 2.34 15.04 2.50
C THR A 91 2.75 14.52 1.12
N ARG A 92 3.05 15.45 0.20
CA ARG A 92 3.51 15.07 -1.15
C ARG A 92 4.94 14.50 -1.09
N PRO A 93 5.20 13.35 -1.72
CA PRO A 93 6.55 12.84 -1.90
C PRO A 93 7.38 13.76 -2.80
#